data_AF-A0A9Y1BIW1-F1
#
_entry.id   AF-A0A9Y1BIW1-F1
#
_cell.length_a   1.000
_cell.length_b   1.000
_cell.length_c   1.000
_cell.angle_alpha   90.00
_cell.angle_beta   90.00
_cell.angle_gamma   90.00
#
_symmetry.space_group_name_H-M   'P 1'
#
loop_
_entity.id
_entity.type
_entity.pdbx_description
1 polymer ?
#
loop_
_entity_poly.entity_id
_entity_poly.type
_entity_poly.pdbx_seq_one_letter_code
_entity_poly.pdbx_strand_id
1 'polypeptide(L)'
;MSRNLILLTLLKHAGYIHGRIQFQKYVFLLEHNYHLNTGYSFIPFKYGPYCQALQEDLEDLIEYGYIFHIEEDRGDGEVIHRYQLTEYGEEYLLEHDIPEIYEQVIQDLCYDFKNYSIRQLIEYVYENYPEFIINSEIKTEYYKKYPPLKDFIPASSLQKSNPIITPSFTNWLDEELNLIKKQLNVKDSNDELEFEIDELVLSMFEIAYEDIYSVVEEISFNLIMEDFDESGSINTLLYYILDILESLLNALRENDLITVYTEITNIKTNLLMLKEKVALNKISLKSEITRKLGEFIDDTRYLIDSIDKVILL
;
A
#
# COMPACT_ATOMS: atom_id res chain seq x y z
N MET A 1 -18.98 0.18 -2.75
CA MET A 1 -19.12 -1.21 -3.23
C MET A 1 -20.08 -1.96 -2.32
N SER A 2 -20.79 -2.99 -2.79
CA SER A 2 -21.68 -3.77 -1.90
C SER A 2 -20.87 -4.71 -1.02
N ARG A 3 -21.39 -5.02 0.18
CA ARG A 3 -20.79 -5.96 1.14
C ARG A 3 -20.46 -7.30 0.50
N ASN A 4 -21.42 -7.85 -0.27
CA ASN A 4 -21.27 -9.13 -0.95
C ASN A 4 -20.13 -9.12 -1.97
N LEU A 5 -20.00 -8.06 -2.78
CA LEU A 5 -18.92 -7.96 -3.76
C LEU A 5 -17.55 -7.95 -3.06
N ILE A 6 -17.40 -7.29 -1.91
CA ILE A 6 -16.15 -7.29 -1.14
C ILE A 6 -15.78 -8.72 -0.71
N LEU A 7 -16.74 -9.50 -0.19
CA LEU A 7 -16.47 -10.88 0.26
C LEU A 7 -16.08 -11.81 -0.88
N LEU A 8 -16.75 -11.68 -2.03
CA LEU A 8 -16.47 -12.49 -3.22
C LEU A 8 -15.11 -12.11 -3.83
N THR A 9 -14.80 -10.82 -3.96
CA THR A 9 -13.49 -10.33 -4.43
C THR A 9 -12.36 -10.78 -3.49
N LEU A 10 -12.60 -10.78 -2.17
CA LEU A 10 -11.64 -11.30 -1.20
C LEU A 10 -11.33 -12.78 -1.44
N LEU A 11 -12.36 -13.60 -1.67
CA LEU A 11 -12.17 -15.02 -1.99
C LEU A 11 -11.47 -15.23 -3.33
N LYS A 12 -11.76 -14.40 -4.35
CA LYS A 12 -11.06 -14.43 -5.64
C LYS A 12 -9.55 -14.29 -5.48
N HIS A 13 -9.09 -13.33 -4.68
CA HIS A 13 -7.66 -13.09 -4.50
C HIS A 13 -7.00 -13.99 -3.46
N ALA A 14 -7.72 -14.37 -2.41
CA ALA A 14 -7.21 -15.33 -1.43
C ALA A 14 -7.10 -16.76 -2.02
N GLY A 15 -7.88 -17.05 -3.06
CA GLY A 15 -8.13 -18.39 -3.59
C GLY A 15 -9.04 -19.20 -2.66
N TYR A 16 -8.70 -19.27 -1.37
CA TYR A 16 -9.53 -19.88 -0.33
C TYR A 16 -9.21 -19.29 1.03
N ILE A 17 -10.20 -19.30 1.93
CA ILE A 17 -10.06 -18.83 3.32
C ILE A 17 -10.36 -19.97 4.29
N HIS A 18 -9.50 -20.15 5.28
CA HIS A 18 -9.62 -21.15 6.32
C HIS A 18 -10.32 -20.60 7.55
N GLY A 19 -11.56 -21.04 7.75
CA GLY A 19 -12.30 -20.79 8.96
C GLY A 19 -12.85 -19.37 9.06
N ARG A 20 -13.88 -19.26 9.90
CA ARG A 20 -14.61 -18.01 10.12
C ARG A 20 -13.71 -16.93 10.73
N ILE A 21 -12.75 -17.32 11.57
CA ILE A 21 -11.85 -16.39 12.24
C ILE A 21 -10.98 -15.66 11.21
N GLN A 22 -10.37 -16.38 10.25
CA GLN A 22 -9.53 -15.74 9.23
C GLN A 22 -10.34 -14.75 8.40
N PHE A 23 -11.55 -15.15 7.99
CA PHE A 23 -12.46 -14.30 7.22
C PHE A 23 -12.79 -13.00 7.97
N GLN A 24 -13.17 -13.11 9.25
CA GLN A 24 -13.47 -11.96 10.11
C GLN A 24 -12.27 -11.02 10.24
N LYS A 25 -11.04 -11.54 10.32
CA LYS A 25 -9.83 -10.72 10.38
C LYS A 25 -9.51 -10.03 9.07
N TYR A 26 -9.63 -10.71 7.94
CA TYR A 26 -9.36 -10.10 6.64
C TYR A 26 -10.29 -8.92 6.39
N VAL A 27 -11.59 -9.07 6.62
CA VAL A 27 -12.54 -7.97 6.42
C VAL A 27 -12.31 -6.83 7.42
N PHE A 28 -12.01 -7.16 8.69
CA PHE A 28 -11.63 -6.15 9.68
C PHE A 28 -10.40 -5.33 9.25
N LEU A 29 -9.36 -6.02 8.76
CA LEU A 29 -8.11 -5.39 8.33
C LEU A 29 -8.29 -4.57 7.06
N LEU A 30 -9.17 -4.95 6.13
CA LEU A 30 -9.52 -4.09 4.98
C LEU A 30 -10.01 -2.72 5.44
N GLU A 31 -10.86 -2.68 6.46
CA GLU A 31 -11.40 -1.45 7.02
C GLU A 31 -10.37 -0.64 7.81
N HIS A 32 -9.56 -1.32 8.64
CA HIS A 32 -8.71 -0.63 9.63
C HIS A 32 -7.28 -0.36 9.14
N ASN A 33 -6.71 -1.21 8.28
CA ASN A 33 -5.37 -1.01 7.72
C ASN A 33 -5.42 -0.25 6.40
N TYR A 34 -6.41 -0.54 5.54
CA TYR A 34 -6.47 0.00 4.18
C TYR A 34 -7.58 1.03 3.99
N HIS A 35 -8.28 1.40 5.07
CA HIS A 35 -9.36 2.40 5.09
C HIS A 35 -10.47 2.12 4.07
N LEU A 36 -10.67 0.85 3.70
CA LEU A 36 -11.71 0.44 2.79
C LEU A 36 -13.05 0.44 3.53
N ASN A 37 -14.03 1.22 3.07
CA ASN A 37 -15.35 1.20 3.68
C ASN A 37 -16.06 -0.12 3.38
N THR A 38 -16.03 -1.04 4.35
CA THR A 38 -16.68 -2.36 4.24
C THR A 38 -18.16 -2.33 4.64
N GLY A 39 -18.59 -1.32 5.40
CA GLY A 39 -19.95 -1.23 5.94
C GLY A 39 -20.25 -2.23 7.08
N TYR A 40 -19.23 -2.89 7.64
CA TYR A 40 -19.39 -3.74 8.81
C TYR A 40 -19.11 -2.97 10.11
N SER A 41 -19.51 -3.55 11.23
CA SER A 41 -19.25 -2.98 12.55
C SER A 41 -18.73 -4.07 13.47
N PHE A 42 -17.45 -3.95 13.83
CA PHE A 42 -16.74 -4.96 14.60
C PHE A 42 -16.80 -4.66 16.09
N ILE A 43 -16.93 -5.72 16.89
CA ILE A 43 -16.87 -5.67 18.35
C ILE A 43 -15.75 -6.59 18.90
N PRO A 44 -15.16 -6.26 20.07
CA PRO A 44 -14.24 -7.16 20.76
C PRO A 44 -14.88 -8.49 21.14
N PHE A 45 -14.26 -9.60 20.76
CA PHE A 45 -14.79 -10.95 20.99
C PHE A 45 -13.69 -11.98 21.28
N LYS A 46 -14.05 -13.28 21.28
CA LYS A 46 -13.22 -14.40 21.74
C LYS A 46 -11.82 -14.49 21.13
N TYR A 47 -11.68 -14.08 19.87
CA TYR A 47 -10.40 -14.10 19.14
C TYR A 47 -10.08 -12.73 18.53
N GLY A 48 -10.54 -11.64 19.13
CA GLY A 48 -10.39 -10.28 18.60
C GLY A 48 -11.68 -9.76 17.93
N PRO A 49 -11.58 -8.90 16.90
CA PRO A 49 -12.74 -8.33 16.21
C PRO A 49 -13.65 -9.39 15.62
N TYR A 50 -14.95 -9.18 15.79
CA TYR A 50 -16.02 -10.00 15.27
C TYR A 50 -17.18 -9.12 14.82
N CYS A 51 -17.78 -9.45 13.67
CA CYS A 51 -18.99 -8.84 13.18
C CYS A 51 -20.02 -9.93 12.86
N GLN A 52 -21.18 -9.85 13.53
CA GLN A 52 -22.31 -10.76 13.31
C GLN A 52 -22.85 -10.64 11.87
N ALA A 53 -23.03 -9.41 11.38
CA ALA A 53 -23.57 -9.18 10.03
C ALA A 53 -22.66 -9.75 8.92
N LEU A 54 -21.34 -9.76 9.13
CA LEU A 54 -20.41 -10.43 8.22
C LEU A 54 -20.60 -11.95 8.20
N GLN A 55 -20.91 -12.55 9.34
CA GLN A 55 -21.19 -13.98 9.42
C GLN A 55 -22.49 -14.32 8.69
N GLU A 56 -23.52 -13.50 8.86
CA GLU A 56 -24.82 -13.64 8.19
C GLU A 56 -24.68 -13.49 6.67
N ASP A 57 -24.00 -12.43 6.20
CA ASP A 57 -23.75 -12.21 4.77
C ASP A 57 -22.95 -13.38 4.13
N LEU A 58 -22.02 -13.99 4.89
CA LEU A 58 -21.28 -15.17 4.43
C LEU A 58 -22.16 -16.41 4.33
N GLU A 59 -23.05 -16.63 5.30
CA GLU A 59 -24.02 -17.74 5.30
C GLU A 59 -25.00 -17.63 4.13
N ASP A 60 -25.51 -16.42 3.87
CA ASP A 60 -26.37 -16.11 2.72
C ASP A 60 -25.66 -16.43 1.39
N LEU A 61 -24.40 -15.99 1.22
CA LEU A 61 -23.63 -16.25 -0.01
C LEU A 61 -23.36 -17.74 -0.25
N ILE A 62 -23.27 -18.54 0.82
CA ILE A 62 -23.16 -19.99 0.73
C ILE A 62 -24.51 -20.60 0.33
N GLU A 63 -25.60 -20.19 0.98
CA GLU A 63 -26.96 -20.68 0.68
C GLU A 63 -27.37 -20.39 -0.77
N TYR A 64 -27.02 -19.21 -1.28
CA TYR A 64 -27.27 -18.81 -2.66
C TYR A 64 -26.29 -19.39 -3.68
N GLY A 65 -25.28 -20.15 -3.24
CA GLY A 65 -24.36 -20.88 -4.11
C GLY A 65 -23.24 -20.05 -4.74
N TYR A 66 -22.96 -18.84 -4.25
CA TYR A 66 -21.81 -18.04 -4.69
C TYR A 66 -20.50 -18.53 -4.07
N ILE A 67 -20.57 -19.13 -2.87
CA ILE A 67 -19.41 -19.62 -2.11
C ILE A 67 -19.57 -21.11 -1.86
N PHE A 68 -18.54 -21.87 -2.19
CA PHE A 68 -18.39 -23.25 -1.78
C PHE A 68 -17.82 -23.33 -0.37
N HIS A 69 -18.51 -24.05 0.51
CA HIS A 69 -18.09 -24.29 1.89
C HIS A 69 -17.87 -25.79 2.12
N ILE A 70 -16.64 -26.15 2.52
CA ILE A 70 -16.27 -27.53 2.86
C ILE A 70 -15.95 -27.61 4.33
N GLU A 71 -16.42 -28.66 4.98
CA GLU A 71 -15.99 -29.10 6.30
C GLU A 71 -15.05 -30.29 6.13
N GLU A 72 -13.74 -30.05 6.32
CA GLU A 72 -12.71 -31.10 6.28
C GLU A 72 -12.45 -31.60 7.71
N ASP A 73 -12.72 -32.88 7.96
CA ASP A 73 -12.35 -33.57 9.21
C ASP A 73 -10.88 -33.99 9.14
N ARG A 74 -10.04 -33.48 10.05
CA ARG A 74 -8.61 -33.84 10.11
C ARG A 74 -8.34 -35.17 10.83
N GLY A 75 -9.37 -35.87 11.29
CA GLY A 75 -9.26 -37.19 11.91
C GLY A 75 -8.93 -37.17 13.41
N ASP A 76 -8.72 -35.99 13.99
CA ASP A 76 -8.58 -35.74 15.44
C ASP A 76 -9.85 -35.11 16.07
N GLY A 77 -10.91 -34.92 15.27
CA GLY A 77 -12.14 -34.27 15.67
C GLY A 77 -12.16 -32.76 15.43
N GLU A 78 -11.09 -32.17 14.87
CA GLU A 78 -11.11 -30.80 14.38
C GLU A 78 -11.73 -30.73 12.98
N VAL A 79 -12.81 -29.96 12.87
CA VAL A 79 -13.46 -29.63 11.59
C VAL A 79 -12.88 -28.33 11.07
N ILE A 80 -12.25 -28.36 9.90
CA ILE A 80 -11.75 -27.17 9.22
C ILE A 80 -12.79 -26.72 8.22
N HIS A 81 -13.28 -25.50 8.41
CA HIS A 81 -14.12 -24.84 7.42
C HIS A 81 -13.24 -24.21 6.35
N ARG A 82 -13.48 -24.51 5.08
CA ARG A 82 -12.81 -23.89 3.92
C ARG A 82 -13.86 -23.18 3.08
N TYR A 83 -13.60 -21.93 2.73
CA TYR A 83 -14.44 -21.12 1.84
C TYR A 83 -13.71 -20.85 0.54
N GLN A 84 -14.39 -21.03 -0.59
CA GLN A 84 -13.87 -20.78 -1.93
C GLN A 84 -14.99 -20.27 -2.83
N LEU A 85 -14.68 -19.49 -3.88
CA LEU A 85 -15.69 -19.15 -4.88
C LEU A 85 -16.18 -20.39 -5.62
N THR A 86 -17.47 -20.42 -5.96
CA THR A 86 -17.98 -21.31 -7.00
C THR A 86 -17.78 -20.68 -8.38
N GLU A 87 -17.93 -21.47 -9.44
CA GLU A 87 -17.99 -20.97 -10.82
C GLU A 87 -19.09 -19.88 -10.97
N TYR A 88 -20.24 -20.09 -10.34
CA TYR A 88 -21.33 -19.10 -10.30
C TYR A 88 -20.92 -17.80 -9.57
N GLY A 89 -20.12 -17.90 -8.50
CA GLY A 89 -19.52 -16.75 -7.84
C GLY A 89 -18.52 -15.98 -8.72
N GLU A 90 -17.71 -16.70 -9.49
CA GLU A 90 -16.76 -16.09 -10.43
C GLU A 90 -17.49 -15.37 -11.57
N GLU A 91 -18.51 -15.99 -12.17
CA GLU A 91 -19.35 -15.36 -13.20
C GLU A 91 -20.02 -14.10 -12.67
N TYR A 92 -20.58 -14.15 -11.45
CA TYR A 92 -21.18 -12.99 -10.81
C TYR A 92 -20.20 -11.82 -10.67
N LEU A 93 -18.94 -12.09 -10.34
CA LEU A 93 -17.92 -11.03 -10.26
C LEU A 93 -17.57 -10.45 -11.65
N LEU A 94 -17.62 -11.25 -12.72
CA LEU A 94 -17.37 -10.76 -14.09
C LEU A 94 -18.50 -9.86 -14.60
N GLU A 95 -19.74 -10.08 -14.15
CA GLU A 95 -20.90 -9.28 -14.53
C GLU A 95 -21.00 -7.94 -13.78
N HIS A 96 -20.19 -7.75 -12.73
CA HIS A 96 -20.21 -6.55 -11.90
C HIS A 96 -18.91 -5.76 -12.03
N ASP A 97 -19.05 -4.45 -12.22
CA ASP A 97 -17.90 -3.56 -12.27
C ASP A 97 -17.35 -3.31 -10.86
N ILE A 98 -16.13 -3.81 -10.60
CA ILE A 98 -15.42 -3.62 -9.35
C ILE A 98 -14.45 -2.45 -9.55
N PRO A 99 -14.55 -1.36 -8.77
CA PRO A 99 -13.61 -0.27 -8.90
C PRO A 99 -12.17 -0.77 -8.67
N GLU A 100 -11.25 -0.41 -9.57
CA GLU A 100 -9.86 -0.88 -9.56
C GLU A 100 -9.17 -0.71 -8.20
N ILE A 101 -9.45 0.40 -7.51
CA ILE A 101 -8.92 0.66 -6.17
C ILE A 101 -9.38 -0.37 -5.11
N TYR A 102 -10.62 -0.88 -5.21
CA TYR A 102 -11.12 -1.91 -4.29
C TYR A 102 -10.47 -3.26 -4.58
N GLU A 103 -10.37 -3.63 -5.86
CA GLU A 103 -9.70 -4.86 -6.29
C GLU A 103 -8.24 -4.86 -5.82
N GLN A 104 -7.52 -3.76 -6.04
CA GLN A 104 -6.12 -3.63 -5.67
C GLN A 104 -5.91 -3.70 -4.15
N VAL A 105 -6.70 -2.96 -3.36
CA VAL A 105 -6.62 -3.00 -1.89
C VAL A 105 -6.91 -4.40 -1.35
N ILE A 106 -7.90 -5.10 -1.90
CA ILE A 106 -8.24 -6.45 -1.48
C ILE A 106 -7.13 -7.44 -1.86
N GLN A 107 -6.57 -7.30 -3.05
CA GLN A 107 -5.41 -8.08 -3.49
C GLN A 107 -4.20 -7.87 -2.57
N ASP A 108 -3.91 -6.62 -2.20
CA ASP A 108 -2.78 -6.26 -1.33
C ASP A 108 -2.96 -6.86 0.07
N LEU A 109 -4.16 -6.79 0.66
CA LEU A 109 -4.46 -7.47 1.91
C LEU A 109 -4.26 -8.99 1.81
N CYS A 110 -4.82 -9.62 0.78
CA CYS A 110 -4.62 -11.06 0.57
C CYS A 110 -3.14 -11.42 0.48
N TYR A 111 -2.36 -10.55 -0.17
CA TYR A 111 -0.93 -10.73 -0.32
C TYR A 111 -0.19 -10.59 1.02
N ASP A 112 -0.44 -9.52 1.77
CA ASP A 112 0.28 -9.19 3.00
C ASP A 112 0.09 -10.26 4.07
N PHE A 113 -1.09 -10.89 4.10
CA PHE A 113 -1.42 -11.93 5.07
C PHE A 113 -1.40 -13.36 4.51
N LYS A 114 -0.98 -13.58 3.25
CA LYS A 114 -1.03 -14.91 2.59
C LYS A 114 -0.30 -16.02 3.35
N ASN A 115 0.81 -15.67 4.02
CA ASN A 115 1.66 -16.61 4.75
C ASN A 115 1.38 -16.60 6.26
N TYR A 116 0.43 -15.77 6.72
CA TYR A 116 0.09 -15.71 8.13
C TYR A 116 -0.76 -16.92 8.49
N SER A 117 -0.29 -17.68 9.49
CA SER A 117 -1.16 -18.60 10.21
C SER A 117 -2.27 -17.82 10.92
N ILE A 118 -3.37 -18.51 11.24
CA ILE A 118 -4.47 -17.89 11.98
C ILE A 118 -4.00 -17.28 13.32
N ARG A 119 -3.02 -17.90 13.97
CA ARG A 119 -2.44 -17.40 15.22
C ARG A 119 -1.68 -16.10 14.99
N GLN A 120 -0.82 -16.04 13.97
CA GLN A 120 -0.11 -14.82 13.61
C GLN A 120 -1.07 -13.69 13.23
N LEU A 121 -2.18 -14.01 12.55
CA LEU A 121 -3.19 -13.02 12.19
C LEU A 121 -3.91 -12.45 13.41
N ILE A 122 -4.20 -13.28 14.41
CA ILE A 122 -4.76 -12.81 15.68
C ILE A 122 -3.75 -11.97 16.46
N GLU A 123 -2.49 -12.42 16.51
CA GLU A 123 -1.39 -11.70 17.16
C GLU A 123 -1.20 -10.31 16.53
N TYR A 124 -1.19 -10.23 15.19
CA TYR A 124 -1.16 -8.96 14.47
C TYR A 124 -2.28 -8.02 14.92
N VAL A 125 -3.53 -8.51 15.00
CA VAL A 125 -4.66 -7.66 15.39
C VAL A 125 -4.55 -7.22 16.85
N TYR A 126 -4.01 -8.05 17.74
CA TYR A 126 -3.80 -7.67 19.14
C TYR A 126 -2.68 -6.63 19.30
N GLU A 127 -1.64 -6.69 18.49
CA GLU A 127 -0.56 -5.70 18.50
C GLU A 127 -1.06 -4.31 18.05
N ASN A 128 -1.91 -4.25 17.03
CA ASN A 128 -2.31 -3.00 16.38
C ASN A 128 -3.64 -2.43 16.87
N TYR A 129 -4.53 -3.29 17.36
CA TYR A 129 -5.89 -2.92 17.80
C TYR A 129 -6.19 -3.54 19.17
N PRO A 130 -5.44 -3.15 20.22
CA PRO A 130 -5.48 -3.79 21.53
C PRO A 130 -6.86 -3.71 22.21
N GLU A 131 -7.70 -2.75 21.83
CA GLU A 131 -9.09 -2.63 22.27
C GLU A 131 -9.94 -3.87 21.95
N PHE A 132 -9.57 -4.64 20.93
CA PHE A 132 -10.26 -5.89 20.58
C PHE A 132 -9.82 -7.10 21.41
N ILE A 133 -8.84 -6.96 22.32
CA ILE A 133 -8.36 -8.04 23.19
C ILE A 133 -9.28 -8.28 24.39
N ILE A 134 -10.10 -7.31 24.77
CA ILE A 134 -10.80 -7.27 26.07
C ILE A 134 -11.56 -8.58 26.38
N ASN A 135 -12.24 -9.12 25.38
CA ASN A 135 -13.07 -10.33 25.47
C ASN A 135 -12.37 -11.61 24.96
N SER A 136 -11.06 -11.53 24.68
CA SER A 136 -10.30 -12.64 24.10
C SER A 136 -10.11 -13.78 25.10
N GLU A 137 -10.37 -15.01 24.64
CA GLU A 137 -10.18 -16.25 25.40
C GLU A 137 -8.70 -16.66 25.45
N ILE A 138 -7.89 -16.24 24.47
CA ILE A 138 -6.46 -16.59 24.35
C ILE A 138 -5.52 -15.47 24.79
N LYS A 139 -6.04 -14.39 25.39
CA LYS A 139 -5.24 -13.24 25.83
C LYS A 139 -4.07 -13.60 26.75
N THR A 140 -4.21 -14.62 27.59
CA THR A 140 -3.16 -15.04 28.53
C THR A 140 -2.01 -15.80 27.85
N GLU A 141 -2.28 -16.43 26.70
CA GLU A 141 -1.26 -17.08 25.88
C GLU A 141 -0.51 -16.07 25.02
N TYR A 142 -1.19 -15.03 24.55
CA TYR A 142 -0.60 -13.92 23.79
C TYR A 142 0.55 -13.24 24.55
N TYR A 143 0.40 -13.02 25.86
CA TYR A 143 1.46 -12.40 26.67
C TYR A 143 2.62 -13.34 27.05
N LYS A 144 2.59 -14.62 26.66
CA LYS A 144 3.75 -15.51 26.82
C LYS A 144 4.68 -15.29 25.63
N LYS A 145 5.81 -14.61 25.88
CA LYS A 145 6.94 -14.38 24.95
C LYS A 145 7.34 -15.66 24.22
N TYR A 146 6.78 -15.89 23.04
CA TYR A 146 7.49 -16.57 21.97
C TYR A 146 8.12 -15.47 21.11
N PRO A 147 9.40 -15.60 20.72
CA PRO A 147 9.96 -14.65 19.78
C PRO A 147 9.12 -14.69 18.49
N PRO A 148 8.88 -13.53 17.84
CA PRO A 148 8.22 -13.52 16.54
C PRO A 148 8.94 -14.50 15.60
N LEU A 149 8.14 -15.28 14.85
CA LEU A 149 8.66 -16.26 13.88
C LEU A 149 9.67 -15.58 12.94
N LYS A 150 10.72 -16.28 12.51
CA LYS A 150 11.79 -15.69 11.68
C LYS A 150 11.29 -15.03 10.39
N ASP A 151 10.09 -15.39 9.92
CA ASP A 151 9.44 -14.87 8.72
C ASP A 151 8.30 -13.87 9.05
N PHE A 152 8.19 -13.44 10.32
CA PHE A 152 7.23 -12.44 10.77
C PHE A 152 7.74 -11.05 10.41
N ILE A 153 7.06 -10.40 9.45
CA ILE A 153 7.22 -8.97 9.17
C ILE A 153 6.32 -8.23 10.17
N PRO A 154 6.86 -7.45 11.13
CA PRO A 154 6.06 -6.72 12.10
C PRO A 154 5.09 -5.75 11.42
N ALA A 155 3.93 -5.51 12.03
CA ALA A 155 2.97 -4.52 11.53
C ALA A 155 3.55 -3.11 11.40
N SER A 156 4.48 -2.75 12.27
CA SER A 156 5.25 -1.52 12.19
C SER A 156 6.16 -1.43 10.96
N SER A 157 6.40 -2.54 10.25
CA SER A 157 7.11 -2.58 8.97
C SER A 157 6.17 -2.50 7.75
N LEU A 158 4.89 -2.86 7.92
CA LEU A 158 3.83 -2.70 6.90
C LEU A 158 3.17 -1.31 6.96
N GLN A 159 3.01 -0.75 8.16
CA GLN A 159 2.62 0.66 8.38
C GLN A 159 3.75 1.65 8.11
N LYS A 160 4.97 1.14 7.88
CA LYS A 160 6.08 1.91 7.28
C LYS A 160 6.03 1.83 5.75
N SER A 161 4.84 1.94 5.17
CA SER A 161 4.72 2.76 3.97
C SER A 161 4.92 4.22 4.41
N ASN A 162 6.13 4.54 4.86
CA ASN A 162 6.51 5.93 4.94
C ASN A 162 6.59 6.34 3.49
N PRO A 163 5.71 7.23 3.00
CA PRO A 163 6.05 7.94 1.78
C PRO A 163 7.49 8.45 1.97
N ILE A 164 8.34 8.20 0.97
CA ILE A 164 9.70 8.75 0.89
C ILE A 164 9.63 10.25 1.24
N ILE A 165 8.54 10.88 0.80
CA ILE A 165 8.11 12.19 1.21
C ILE A 165 7.41 12.15 2.58
N THR A 166 8.15 12.51 3.62
CA THR A 166 7.65 12.42 5.00
C THR A 166 6.36 13.23 5.27
N PRO A 167 5.55 12.83 6.27
CA PRO A 167 4.43 13.65 6.74
C PRO A 167 4.85 15.08 7.15
N SER A 168 6.08 15.24 7.64
CA SER A 168 6.63 16.56 7.96
C SER A 168 6.85 17.40 6.70
N PHE A 169 7.37 16.82 5.63
CA PHE A 169 7.50 17.49 4.33
C PHE A 169 6.13 17.90 3.78
N THR A 170 5.16 16.98 3.77
CA THR A 170 3.84 17.27 3.17
C THR A 170 3.11 18.38 3.91
N ASN A 171 3.14 18.37 5.24
CA ASN A 171 2.59 19.45 6.06
C ASN A 171 3.32 20.78 5.81
N TRP A 172 4.65 20.76 5.75
CA TRP A 172 5.44 21.96 5.43
C TRP A 172 5.10 22.53 4.06
N LEU A 173 5.01 21.67 3.03
CA LEU A 173 4.66 22.07 1.66
C LEU A 173 3.26 22.71 1.61
N ASP A 174 2.27 22.09 2.28
CA ASP A 174 0.92 22.63 2.34
C ASP A 174 0.89 24.01 3.03
N GLU A 175 1.67 24.20 4.09
CA GLU A 175 1.81 25.49 4.77
C GLU A 175 2.43 26.55 3.84
N GLU A 176 3.54 26.25 3.17
CA GLU A 176 4.22 27.18 2.25
C GLU A 176 3.34 27.54 1.05
N LEU A 177 2.69 26.56 0.43
CA LEU A 177 1.75 26.80 -0.68
C LEU A 177 0.60 27.73 -0.28
N ASN A 178 0.11 27.61 0.96
CA ASN A 178 -0.94 28.50 1.47
C ASN A 178 -0.43 29.93 1.70
N LEU A 179 0.82 30.09 2.13
CA LEU A 179 1.46 31.40 2.28
C LEU A 179 1.64 32.08 0.92
N ILE A 180 2.19 31.37 -0.07
CA ILE A 180 2.38 31.88 -1.43
C ILE A 180 1.04 32.27 -2.07
N LYS A 181 0.01 31.40 -1.98
CA LYS A 181 -1.34 31.71 -2.48
C LYS A 181 -1.93 32.95 -1.83
N LYS A 182 -1.65 33.19 -0.54
CA LYS A 182 -2.10 34.40 0.15
C LYS A 182 -1.35 35.64 -0.34
N GLN A 183 -0.04 35.54 -0.61
CA GLN A 183 0.77 36.64 -1.14
C GLN A 183 0.42 36.98 -2.59
N LEU A 184 0.12 35.98 -3.43
CA LEU A 184 -0.42 36.14 -4.79
C LEU A 184 -1.68 37.02 -4.83
N ASN A 185 -2.52 36.96 -3.78
CA ASN A 185 -3.72 37.80 -3.67
C ASN A 185 -3.43 39.24 -3.20
N VAL A 186 -2.18 39.58 -2.87
CA VAL A 186 -1.80 40.82 -2.16
C VAL A 186 -0.64 41.60 -2.82
N LYS A 187 0.29 40.95 -3.54
CA LYS A 187 1.48 41.59 -4.13
C LYS A 187 1.25 42.09 -5.57
N ASP A 188 1.81 43.27 -5.87
CA ASP A 188 1.86 43.88 -7.22
C ASP A 188 3.22 43.65 -7.95
N SER A 189 4.24 43.10 -7.26
CA SER A 189 5.60 42.94 -7.80
C SER A 189 5.95 41.46 -8.09
N ASN A 190 6.13 41.13 -9.37
CA ASN A 190 6.45 39.78 -9.82
C ASN A 190 7.82 39.26 -9.33
N ASP A 191 8.84 40.12 -9.26
CA ASP A 191 10.23 39.68 -8.97
C ASP A 191 10.41 39.07 -7.57
N GLU A 192 9.72 39.59 -6.54
CA GLU A 192 9.79 39.02 -5.18
C GLU A 192 9.06 37.68 -5.07
N LEU A 193 8.03 37.48 -5.90
CA LEU A 193 7.24 36.27 -5.92
C LEU A 193 7.99 35.15 -6.66
N GLU A 194 8.60 35.48 -7.80
CA GLU A 194 9.43 34.55 -8.58
C GLU A 194 10.59 34.01 -7.71
N PHE A 195 11.26 34.88 -6.94
CA PHE A 195 12.29 34.45 -6.00
C PHE A 195 11.78 33.54 -4.86
N GLU A 196 10.58 33.80 -4.32
CA GLU A 196 9.96 32.95 -3.29
C GLU A 196 9.61 31.56 -3.84
N ILE A 197 9.14 31.48 -5.09
CA ILE A 197 8.83 30.23 -5.79
C ILE A 197 10.11 29.42 -6.05
N ASP A 198 11.17 30.05 -6.55
CA ASP A 198 12.45 29.38 -6.83
C ASP A 198 13.06 28.75 -5.57
N GLU A 199 13.09 29.49 -4.44
CA GLU A 199 13.57 28.99 -3.15
C GLU A 199 12.70 27.84 -2.60
N LEU A 200 11.37 27.91 -2.78
CA LEU A 200 10.48 26.82 -2.38
C LEU A 200 10.78 25.55 -3.20
N VAL A 201 10.91 25.67 -4.52
CA VAL A 201 11.19 24.51 -5.39
C VAL A 201 12.54 23.87 -5.03
N LEU A 202 13.57 24.69 -4.79
CA LEU A 202 14.89 24.19 -4.38
C LEU A 202 14.84 23.45 -3.05
N SER A 203 14.22 24.05 -2.02
CA SER A 203 14.09 23.42 -0.71
C SER A 203 13.26 22.13 -0.74
N MET A 204 12.18 22.10 -1.52
CA MET A 204 11.40 20.89 -1.75
C MET A 204 12.28 19.77 -2.31
N PHE A 205 13.08 20.07 -3.32
CA PHE A 205 13.90 19.09 -4.00
C PHE A 205 15.02 18.57 -3.09
N GLU A 206 15.72 19.46 -2.39
CA GLU A 206 16.84 19.07 -1.52
C GLU A 206 16.40 18.15 -0.38
N ILE A 207 15.25 18.42 0.23
CA ILE A 207 14.70 17.57 1.29
C ILE A 207 14.33 16.19 0.75
N ALA A 208 13.61 16.15 -0.38
CA ALA A 208 13.10 14.89 -0.92
C ALA A 208 14.20 14.02 -1.58
N TYR A 209 15.22 14.64 -2.18
CA TYR A 209 16.25 13.93 -2.94
C TYR A 209 17.05 12.95 -2.08
N GLU A 210 17.45 13.36 -0.86
CA GLU A 210 18.20 12.49 0.07
C GLU A 210 17.39 11.24 0.46
N ASP A 211 16.10 11.42 0.74
CA ASP A 211 15.19 10.32 1.07
C ASP A 211 15.02 9.37 -0.14
N ILE A 212 14.83 9.93 -1.34
CA ILE A 212 14.72 9.15 -2.59
C ILE A 212 16.00 8.34 -2.85
N TYR A 213 17.17 8.98 -2.73
CA TYR A 213 18.46 8.33 -2.95
C TYR A 213 18.67 7.16 -2.00
N SER A 214 18.39 7.34 -0.70
CA SER A 214 18.53 6.28 0.30
C SER A 214 17.66 5.06 0.00
N VAL A 215 16.45 5.27 -0.53
CA VAL A 215 15.54 4.17 -0.88
C VAL A 215 16.01 3.44 -2.12
N VAL A 216 16.51 4.15 -3.13
CA VAL A 216 17.09 3.51 -4.33
C VAL A 216 18.27 2.62 -3.95
N GLU A 217 19.17 3.06 -3.07
CA GLU A 217 20.28 2.23 -2.55
C GLU A 217 19.76 0.94 -1.90
N GLU A 218 18.70 1.03 -1.09
CA GLU A 218 18.10 -0.12 -0.42
C GLU A 218 17.43 -1.09 -1.42
N ILE A 219 16.67 -0.56 -2.39
CA ILE A 219 16.05 -1.37 -3.45
C ILE A 219 17.14 -2.07 -4.28
N SER A 220 18.17 -1.34 -4.66
CA SER A 220 19.29 -1.82 -5.47
C SER A 220 20.02 -2.96 -4.78
N PHE A 221 20.32 -2.81 -3.48
CA PHE A 221 20.92 -3.86 -2.66
C PHE A 221 20.08 -5.14 -2.68
N ASN A 222 18.76 -5.03 -2.52
CA ASN A 222 17.86 -6.17 -2.52
C ASN A 222 17.74 -6.83 -3.89
N LEU A 223 17.70 -6.05 -4.97
CA LEU A 223 17.65 -6.55 -6.36
C LEU A 223 18.89 -7.37 -6.72
N ILE A 224 20.07 -6.94 -6.27
CA ILE A 224 21.34 -7.67 -6.49
C ILE A 224 21.31 -9.05 -5.82
N MET A 225 20.61 -9.17 -4.69
CA MET A 225 20.55 -10.41 -3.92
C MET A 225 19.52 -11.43 -4.46
N GLU A 226 18.64 -11.03 -5.38
CA GLU A 226 17.54 -11.88 -5.88
C GLU A 226 17.86 -12.74 -7.11
N ASP A 227 19.01 -12.53 -7.77
CA ASP A 227 19.51 -13.31 -8.92
C ASP A 227 18.40 -13.68 -9.93
N PHE A 228 17.60 -12.68 -10.33
CA PHE A 228 16.53 -12.79 -11.33
C PHE A 228 16.87 -11.99 -12.59
N ASP A 229 16.55 -12.53 -13.77
CA ASP A 229 17.00 -12.04 -15.08
C ASP A 229 16.77 -10.53 -15.33
N GLU A 230 15.65 -9.97 -14.87
CA GLU A 230 15.30 -8.57 -15.11
C GLU A 230 15.76 -7.60 -13.99
N SER A 231 16.35 -8.11 -12.91
CA SER A 231 16.74 -7.28 -11.75
C SER A 231 17.77 -6.22 -12.14
N GLY A 232 18.75 -6.57 -12.97
CA GLY A 232 19.77 -5.64 -13.46
C GLY A 232 19.18 -4.49 -14.27
N SER A 233 18.18 -4.76 -15.12
CA SER A 233 17.58 -3.71 -15.94
C SER A 233 16.61 -2.82 -15.13
N ILE A 234 15.92 -3.35 -14.11
CA ILE A 234 15.18 -2.51 -13.15
C ILE A 234 16.17 -1.60 -12.41
N ASN A 235 17.29 -2.16 -11.96
CA ASN A 235 18.33 -1.42 -11.25
C ASN A 235 18.93 -0.28 -12.11
N THR A 236 19.24 -0.55 -13.38
CA THR A 236 19.70 0.49 -14.32
C THR A 236 18.70 1.64 -14.46
N LEU A 237 17.40 1.32 -14.52
CA LEU A 237 16.37 2.34 -14.66
C LEU A 237 16.22 3.20 -13.40
N LEU A 238 16.37 2.61 -12.20
CA LEU A 238 16.37 3.37 -10.93
C LEU A 238 17.49 4.41 -10.89
N TYR A 239 18.73 3.98 -11.15
CA TYR A 239 19.86 4.91 -11.14
C TYR A 239 19.76 5.94 -12.26
N TYR A 240 19.21 5.58 -13.42
CA TYR A 240 18.95 6.55 -14.48
C TYR A 240 17.95 7.63 -14.05
N ILE A 241 16.91 7.28 -13.28
CA ILE A 241 15.99 8.26 -12.69
C ILE A 241 16.71 9.16 -11.67
N LEU A 242 17.61 8.60 -10.85
CA LEU A 242 18.44 9.40 -9.93
C LEU A 242 19.33 10.39 -10.67
N ASP A 243 20.01 9.97 -11.75
CA ASP A 243 20.84 10.85 -12.56
C ASP A 243 20.02 12.03 -13.13
N ILE A 244 18.79 11.76 -13.55
CA ILE A 244 17.88 12.81 -14.04
C ILE A 244 17.44 13.73 -12.89
N LEU A 245 17.14 13.20 -11.71
CA LEU A 245 16.81 14.00 -10.52
C LEU A 245 17.98 14.92 -10.12
N GLU A 246 19.22 14.43 -10.18
CA GLU A 246 20.42 15.24 -9.93
C GLU A 246 20.59 16.34 -10.99
N SER A 247 20.37 16.02 -12.27
CA SER A 247 20.35 17.00 -13.37
C SER A 247 19.30 18.09 -13.12
N LEU A 248 18.09 17.70 -12.69
CA LEU A 248 17.00 18.61 -12.35
C LEU A 248 17.36 19.52 -11.17
N LEU A 249 17.94 18.98 -10.10
CA LEU A 249 18.40 19.79 -8.97
C LEU A 249 19.43 20.84 -9.38
N ASN A 250 20.39 20.45 -10.24
CA ASN A 250 21.39 21.39 -10.75
C ASN A 250 20.75 22.45 -11.66
N ALA A 251 19.82 22.07 -12.53
CA ALA A 251 19.08 23.02 -13.37
C ALA A 251 18.27 24.03 -12.55
N LEU A 252 17.64 23.58 -11.46
CA LEU A 252 16.95 24.46 -10.50
C LEU A 252 17.91 25.47 -9.86
N ARG A 253 19.11 25.03 -9.43
CA ARG A 253 20.13 25.90 -8.83
C ARG A 253 20.68 26.94 -9.81
N GLU A 254 20.78 26.58 -11.08
CA GLU A 254 21.26 27.45 -12.16
C GLU A 254 20.14 28.31 -12.77
N ASN A 255 18.90 28.12 -12.34
CA ASN A 255 17.68 28.72 -12.92
C ASN A 255 17.56 28.47 -14.44
N ASP A 256 17.92 27.27 -14.90
CA ASP A 256 17.77 26.82 -16.29
C ASP A 256 16.39 26.15 -16.49
N LEU A 257 15.37 26.99 -16.67
CA LEU A 257 13.98 26.55 -16.85
C LEU A 257 13.80 25.55 -18.00
N ILE A 258 14.57 25.67 -19.09
CA ILE A 258 14.45 24.75 -20.24
C ILE A 258 14.84 23.34 -19.82
N THR A 259 15.97 23.22 -19.12
CA THR A 259 16.44 21.94 -18.59
C THR A 259 15.48 21.42 -17.52
N VAL A 260 14.97 22.28 -16.64
CA VAL A 260 13.96 21.90 -15.63
C VAL A 260 12.74 21.21 -16.26
N TYR A 261 12.09 21.83 -17.26
CA TYR A 261 10.92 21.24 -17.92
C TYR A 261 11.26 19.95 -18.68
N THR A 262 12.46 19.90 -19.27
CA THR A 262 12.95 18.71 -19.98
C THR A 262 13.11 17.54 -19.01
N GLU A 263 13.77 17.76 -17.87
CA GLU A 263 14.01 16.68 -16.90
C GLU A 263 12.75 16.25 -16.16
N ILE A 264 11.83 17.17 -15.85
CA ILE A 264 10.49 16.81 -15.33
C ILE A 264 9.79 15.81 -16.28
N THR A 265 9.86 16.06 -17.59
CA THR A 265 9.25 15.18 -18.60
C THR A 265 9.98 13.83 -18.70
N ASN A 266 11.31 13.86 -18.65
CA ASN A 266 12.14 12.64 -18.66
C ASN A 266 11.84 11.77 -17.44
N ILE A 267 11.73 12.35 -16.24
CA ILE A 267 11.40 11.61 -15.01
C ILE A 267 10.02 10.97 -15.15
N LYS A 268 9.00 11.72 -15.53
CA LYS A 268 7.62 11.19 -15.72
C LYS A 268 7.61 9.99 -16.68
N THR A 269 8.37 10.06 -17.77
CA THR A 269 8.50 8.99 -18.76
C THR A 269 9.17 7.75 -18.18
N ASN A 270 10.30 7.92 -17.48
CA ASN A 270 11.05 6.80 -16.91
C ASN A 270 10.33 6.16 -15.72
N LEU A 271 9.58 6.92 -14.92
CA LEU A 271 8.71 6.38 -13.89
C LEU A 271 7.61 5.49 -14.47
N LEU A 272 7.01 5.88 -15.61
CA LEU A 272 6.03 5.05 -16.32
C LEU A 272 6.66 3.76 -16.82
N MET A 273 7.84 3.83 -17.45
CA MET A 273 8.58 2.65 -17.90
C MET A 273 8.92 1.72 -16.73
N LEU A 274 9.34 2.27 -15.59
CA LEU A 274 9.63 1.51 -14.39
C LEU A 274 8.38 0.79 -13.86
N LYS A 275 7.24 1.50 -13.81
CA LYS A 275 5.95 0.94 -13.41
C LYS A 275 5.54 -0.25 -14.30
N GLU A 276 5.65 -0.10 -15.61
CA GLU A 276 5.35 -1.17 -16.57
C GLU A 276 6.27 -2.38 -16.35
N LYS A 277 7.56 -2.12 -16.14
CA LYS A 277 8.57 -3.17 -15.94
C LYS A 277 8.35 -3.94 -14.63
N VAL A 278 7.94 -3.24 -13.57
CA VAL A 278 7.54 -3.86 -12.30
C VAL A 278 6.28 -4.70 -12.49
N ALA A 279 5.27 -4.19 -13.19
CA ALA A 279 4.04 -4.92 -13.45
C ALA A 279 4.28 -6.23 -14.24
N LEU A 280 5.13 -6.18 -15.26
CA LEU A 280 5.49 -7.36 -16.06
C LEU A 280 6.24 -8.43 -15.25
N ASN A 281 6.97 -8.03 -14.20
CA ASN A 281 7.81 -8.90 -13.39
C ASN A 281 7.26 -9.15 -11.97
N LYS A 282 6.00 -8.77 -11.70
CA LYS A 282 5.37 -8.81 -10.36
C LYS A 282 5.38 -10.21 -9.73
N ILE A 283 5.37 -11.28 -10.54
CA ILE A 283 5.39 -12.67 -10.06
C ILE A 283 6.80 -13.10 -9.64
N SER A 284 7.83 -12.55 -10.28
CA SER A 284 9.23 -12.90 -10.07
C SER A 284 9.90 -12.07 -8.98
N LEU A 285 9.48 -10.82 -8.82
CA LEU A 285 9.97 -9.92 -7.76
C LEU A 285 9.40 -10.35 -6.40
N LYS A 286 10.23 -10.33 -5.34
CA LYS A 286 9.65 -10.40 -3.99
C LYS A 286 8.74 -9.20 -3.74
N SER A 287 7.76 -9.40 -2.86
CA SER A 287 6.83 -8.35 -2.47
C SER A 287 7.51 -7.11 -1.97
N GLU A 288 8.50 -7.28 -1.09
CA GLU A 288 9.12 -6.16 -0.42
C GLU A 288 9.77 -5.24 -1.45
N ILE A 289 10.44 -5.81 -2.45
CA ILE A 289 11.01 -5.07 -3.57
C ILE A 289 9.91 -4.44 -4.43
N THR A 290 8.86 -5.19 -4.77
CA THR A 290 7.73 -4.68 -5.55
C THR A 290 7.04 -3.49 -4.87
N ARG A 291 6.84 -3.58 -3.55
CA ARG A 291 6.25 -2.52 -2.72
C ARG A 291 7.14 -1.29 -2.69
N LYS A 292 8.43 -1.44 -2.37
CA LYS A 292 9.37 -0.31 -2.34
C LYS A 292 9.53 0.36 -3.69
N LEU A 293 9.50 -0.42 -4.78
CA LEU A 293 9.46 0.12 -6.14
C LEU A 293 8.18 0.91 -6.39
N GLY A 294 7.03 0.43 -5.92
CA GLY A 294 5.76 1.17 -5.97
C GLY A 294 5.82 2.49 -5.21
N GLU A 295 6.29 2.47 -3.96
CA GLU A 295 6.49 3.67 -3.12
C GLU A 295 7.41 4.67 -3.80
N PHE A 296 8.57 4.22 -4.29
CA PHE A 296 9.48 5.05 -5.07
C PHE A 296 8.81 5.71 -6.28
N ILE A 297 8.01 4.95 -7.05
CA ILE A 297 7.31 5.47 -8.22
C ILE A 297 6.31 6.56 -7.82
N ASP A 298 5.46 6.28 -6.84
CA ASP A 298 4.39 7.17 -6.44
C ASP A 298 4.90 8.45 -5.76
N ASP A 299 5.91 8.31 -4.89
CA ASP A 299 6.50 9.43 -4.17
C ASP A 299 7.31 10.33 -5.11
N THR A 300 8.15 9.75 -5.97
CA THR A 300 8.91 10.56 -6.95
C THR A 300 7.94 11.28 -7.90
N ARG A 301 6.86 10.63 -8.33
CA ARG A 301 5.81 11.29 -9.12
C ARG A 301 5.16 12.44 -8.37
N TYR A 302 4.82 12.25 -7.09
CA TYR A 302 4.23 13.29 -6.26
C TYR A 302 5.15 14.51 -6.14
N LEU A 303 6.45 14.30 -5.89
CA LEU A 303 7.46 15.38 -5.84
C LEU A 303 7.44 16.18 -7.15
N ILE A 304 7.56 15.49 -8.27
CA ILE A 304 7.63 16.12 -9.60
C ILE A 304 6.34 16.86 -9.95
N ASP A 305 5.18 16.27 -9.67
CA ASP A 305 3.89 16.95 -9.90
C ASP A 305 3.68 18.15 -8.96
N SER A 306 4.31 18.15 -7.78
CA SER A 306 4.27 19.28 -6.86
C SER A 306 5.16 20.43 -7.36
N ILE A 307 6.37 20.11 -7.83
CA ILE A 307 7.28 21.10 -8.44
C ILE A 307 6.65 21.72 -9.69
N ASP A 308 6.11 20.90 -10.58
CA ASP A 308 5.44 21.34 -11.81
C ASP A 308 4.28 22.30 -11.51
N LYS A 309 3.49 22.02 -10.45
CA LYS A 309 2.45 22.94 -9.99
C LYS A 309 3.00 24.26 -9.45
N VAL A 310 4.09 24.21 -8.68
CA VAL A 310 4.70 25.40 -8.06
C VAL A 310 5.29 26.33 -9.12
N ILE A 311 5.97 25.79 -10.13
CA ILE A 311 6.53 26.55 -11.24
C ILE A 311 5.44 27.25 -12.08
N LEU A 312 4.20 26.71 -12.09
CA LEU A 312 3.07 27.26 -12.84
C LEU A 312 2.25 28.32 -12.08
N LEU A 313 2.55 28.58 -10.79
CA LEU A 313 1.83 29.57 -9.96
C LEU A 313 2.18 31.01 -10.31
#